data_AF-A0A9E5RJD7-F1
#
_entry.id   AF-A0A9E5RJD7-F1
#
_cell.length_a   1.000
_cell.length_b   1.000
_cell.length_c   1.000
_cell.angle_alpha   90.00
_cell.angle_beta   90.00
_cell.angle_gamma   90.00
#
_symmetry.space_group_name_H-M   'P 1'
#
loop_
_entity.id
_entity.type
_entity.pdbx_description
1 polymer ?
#
loop_
_entity_poly.entity_id
_entity_poly.type
_entity_poly.pdbx_seq_one_letter_code
_entity_poly.pdbx_strand_id
1 'polypeptide(L)'
;MVIDLLTQEEEKVDIPFQNVEVAALPGQSKKGLQDYHRKRIQKAVIDISSLALDGRRGRDLINNPLESLKEYTGRAASDNEKLLHESIFRCVKRKTDKKWSEHKTEEEFEAAVQIAFEKIEEVREELKARRKTNGF
;
A
#
# COMPACT_ATOMS: atom_id res chain seq x y z
N MET A 1 -39.57 18.03 6.18
CA MET A 1 -38.78 16.79 6.00
C MET A 1 -37.46 17.20 5.36
N VAL A 2 -36.38 17.09 6.12
CA VAL A 2 -35.03 17.53 5.76
C VAL A 2 -34.43 16.47 4.85
N ILE A 3 -33.99 16.85 3.65
CA ILE A 3 -33.21 15.98 2.76
C ILE A 3 -31.75 16.27 3.09
N ASP A 4 -31.17 15.42 3.94
CA ASP A 4 -29.73 15.40 4.18
C ASP A 4 -29.04 14.94 2.89
N LEU A 5 -28.45 15.89 2.17
CA LEU A 5 -27.50 15.62 1.11
C LEU A 5 -26.21 15.11 1.74
N LEU A 6 -25.99 13.82 1.55
CA LEU A 6 -24.74 13.09 1.78
C LEU A 6 -23.55 13.86 1.19
N THR A 7 -22.85 14.62 2.03
CA THR A 7 -21.45 15.00 1.81
C THR A 7 -20.61 13.75 1.92
N GLN A 8 -20.36 13.09 0.77
CA GLN A 8 -19.25 12.16 0.65
C GLN A 8 -17.97 12.99 0.63
N GLU A 9 -17.31 13.14 1.78
CA GLU A 9 -15.94 13.62 1.84
C GLU A 9 -15.06 12.64 1.06
N GLU A 10 -14.61 13.06 -0.13
CA GLU A 10 -13.54 12.40 -0.87
C GLU A 10 -12.27 12.42 0.00
N GLU A 11 -12.02 11.31 0.68
CA GLU A 11 -10.82 11.07 1.48
C GLU A 11 -9.60 11.07 0.53
N LYS A 12 -9.00 12.25 0.32
CA LYS A 12 -7.74 12.41 -0.41
C LYS A 12 -6.65 11.58 0.26
N VAL A 13 -6.27 10.48 -0.39
CA VAL A 13 -5.08 9.71 -0.04
C VAL A 13 -3.87 10.57 -0.32
N ASP A 14 -3.12 10.90 0.72
CA ASP A 14 -1.98 11.82 0.67
C ASP A 14 -0.78 11.11 -0.01
N ILE A 15 -0.52 11.47 -1.27
CA ILE A 15 0.54 10.89 -2.10
C ILE A 15 1.67 11.92 -2.29
N PRO A 16 2.75 11.86 -1.47
CA PRO A 16 4.01 12.49 -1.82
C PRO A 16 4.96 11.44 -2.40
N PHE A 17 5.18 11.53 -3.71
CA PHE A 17 6.33 10.90 -4.37
C PHE A 17 7.60 11.73 -4.09
N GLN A 18 8.74 11.03 -3.98
CA GLN A 18 10.14 11.54 -3.98
C GLN A 18 10.68 12.16 -2.67
N ASN A 19 11.45 11.36 -1.92
CA ASN A 19 12.92 11.40 -1.85
C ASN A 19 13.41 10.55 -0.67
N VAL A 20 14.20 9.52 -0.99
CA VAL A 20 14.74 8.56 -0.03
C VAL A 20 16.11 9.04 0.43
N GLU A 21 16.17 9.56 1.65
CA GLU A 21 17.31 9.33 2.57
C GLU A 21 16.75 8.86 3.90
N VAL A 22 17.30 7.78 4.44
CA VAL A 22 16.84 7.14 5.69
C VAL A 22 17.98 7.14 6.69
N ALA A 23 17.79 7.92 7.74
CA ALA A 23 18.21 7.55 9.07
C ALA A 23 17.19 8.16 10.04
N ALA A 24 16.63 7.38 10.95
CA ALA A 24 17.04 7.60 12.32
C ALA A 24 16.76 6.42 13.26
N LEU A 25 17.54 6.47 14.33
CA LEU A 25 17.70 5.58 15.46
C LEU A 25 17.23 6.36 16.73
N PRO A 26 17.21 5.78 17.94
CA PRO A 26 16.21 6.08 18.97
C PRO A 26 16.25 7.53 19.50
N GLY A 27 15.05 8.10 19.71
CA GLY A 27 14.81 9.52 19.98
C GLY A 27 13.99 10.24 18.89
N GLN A 28 13.52 9.51 17.86
CA GLN A 28 12.78 10.09 16.73
C GLN A 28 11.41 10.65 17.13
N SER A 29 11.10 11.84 16.59
CA SER A 29 9.74 12.36 16.57
C SER A 29 8.78 11.37 15.87
N LYS A 30 7.50 11.39 16.24
CA LYS A 30 6.44 10.56 15.60
C LYS A 30 6.51 10.56 14.07
N LYS A 31 6.84 11.71 13.47
CA LYS A 31 7.01 11.87 12.02
C LYS A 31 8.17 11.04 11.47
N GLY A 32 9.32 11.05 12.15
CA GLY A 32 10.48 10.24 11.75
C GLY A 32 10.21 8.74 11.81
N LEU A 33 9.47 8.29 12.82
CA LEU A 33 9.06 6.89 12.99
C LEU A 33 8.10 6.45 11.88
N GLN A 34 7.09 7.27 11.62
CA GLN A 34 6.13 7.07 10.55
C GLN A 34 6.82 6.99 9.18
N ASP A 35 7.76 7.89 8.91
CA ASP A 35 8.51 7.92 7.65
C ASP A 35 9.45 6.72 7.51
N TYR A 36 10.09 6.29 8.59
CA TYR A 36 10.96 5.11 8.61
C TYR A 36 10.19 3.85 8.20
N HIS A 37 9.07 3.56 8.88
CA HIS A 37 8.25 2.38 8.58
C HIS A 37 7.56 2.48 7.23
N ARG A 38 7.10 3.67 6.82
CA ARG A 38 6.49 3.88 5.49
C ARG A 38 7.48 3.54 4.38
N LYS A 39 8.75 3.94 4.52
CA LYS A 39 9.79 3.64 3.53
C LYS A 39 10.11 2.16 3.42
N ARG A 40 10.04 1.39 4.52
CA ARG A 40 10.19 -0.08 4.50
C ARG A 40 9.11 -0.73 3.62
N ILE A 41 7.85 -0.34 3.81
CA ILE A 41 6.72 -0.82 3.00
C ILE A 41 6.90 -0.37 1.54
N GLN A 42 7.22 0.90 1.30
CA GLN A 42 7.36 1.46 -0.04
C GLN A 42 8.42 0.72 -0.87
N LYS A 43 9.58 0.40 -0.28
CA LYS A 43 10.60 -0.38 -0.96
C LYS A 43 10.07 -1.74 -1.42
N ALA A 44 9.36 -2.45 -0.55
CA ALA A 44 8.81 -3.74 -0.88
C ALA A 44 7.71 -3.67 -1.96
N VAL A 45 6.88 -2.62 -1.97
CA VAL A 45 5.90 -2.33 -3.04
C VAL A 45 6.58 -2.13 -4.40
N ILE A 46 7.66 -1.35 -4.43
CA ILE A 46 8.46 -1.09 -5.62
C ILE A 46 9.08 -2.40 -6.16
N ASP A 47 9.47 -3.31 -5.28
CA ASP A 47 10.01 -4.61 -5.65
C ASP A 47 8.93 -5.51 -6.26
N ILE A 48 7.76 -5.65 -5.61
CA ILE A 48 6.69 -6.51 -6.13
C ILE A 48 6.01 -5.94 -7.38
N SER A 49 5.92 -4.62 -7.54
CA SER A 49 5.38 -4.02 -8.78
C SER A 49 6.24 -4.34 -10.01
N SER A 50 7.55 -4.56 -9.83
CA SER A 50 8.43 -5.01 -10.92
C SER A 50 8.15 -6.45 -11.39
N LEU A 51 7.37 -7.22 -10.61
CA LEU A 51 6.93 -8.56 -10.95
C LEU A 51 5.65 -8.58 -11.82
N ALA A 52 4.97 -7.44 -12.01
CA ALA A 52 3.91 -7.33 -13.01
C ALA A 52 4.48 -7.48 -14.44
N LEU A 53 3.64 -7.75 -15.44
CA LEU A 53 4.10 -7.96 -16.82
C LEU A 53 4.71 -6.69 -17.42
N ASP A 54 4.12 -5.54 -17.15
CA ASP A 54 4.55 -4.22 -17.60
C ASP A 54 5.36 -3.44 -16.55
N GLY A 55 5.65 -4.09 -15.41
CA GLY A 55 6.49 -3.55 -14.34
C GLY A 55 5.87 -2.38 -13.58
N ARG A 56 6.71 -1.46 -13.08
CA ARG A 56 6.34 -0.44 -12.07
C ARG A 56 5.39 0.64 -12.59
N ARG A 57 5.57 1.06 -13.84
CA ARG A 57 4.79 2.15 -14.48
C ARG A 57 3.64 1.62 -15.34
N GLY A 58 3.44 0.32 -15.30
CA GLY A 58 2.41 -0.38 -16.02
C GLY A 58 1.03 -0.27 -15.40
N ARG A 59 0.02 -0.77 -16.11
CA ARG A 59 -1.37 -0.90 -15.68
C ARG A 59 -1.88 -2.36 -15.71
N ASP A 60 -1.01 -3.36 -15.87
CA ASP A 60 -1.41 -4.79 -15.89
C ASP A 60 -2.22 -5.20 -14.66
N LEU A 61 -1.81 -4.77 -13.46
CA LEU A 61 -2.56 -5.06 -12.23
C LEU A 61 -3.86 -4.27 -12.12
N ILE A 62 -3.99 -3.16 -12.85
CA ILE A 62 -5.23 -2.38 -12.92
C ILE A 62 -6.20 -3.05 -13.90
N ASN A 63 -5.70 -3.43 -15.07
CA ASN A 63 -6.51 -4.03 -16.14
C ASN A 63 -6.93 -5.46 -15.83
N ASN A 64 -6.06 -6.19 -15.11
CA ASN A 64 -6.32 -7.56 -14.67
C ASN A 64 -5.88 -7.71 -13.21
N PRO A 65 -6.72 -7.28 -12.25
CA PRO A 65 -6.38 -7.31 -10.84
C PRO A 65 -6.32 -8.73 -10.31
N LEU A 66 -5.34 -8.95 -9.43
CA LEU A 66 -5.16 -10.17 -8.65
C LEU A 66 -6.29 -10.32 -7.63
N GLU A 67 -6.65 -11.55 -7.28
CA GLU A 67 -7.66 -11.86 -6.25
C GLU A 67 -7.30 -11.17 -4.93
N SER A 68 -6.02 -11.24 -4.56
CA SER A 68 -5.48 -10.56 -3.37
C SER A 68 -5.71 -9.04 -3.38
N LEU A 69 -5.85 -8.42 -4.54
CA LEU A 69 -6.04 -6.97 -4.66
C LEU A 69 -7.51 -6.56 -4.79
N LYS A 70 -8.41 -7.44 -5.25
CA LYS A 70 -9.81 -7.08 -5.59
C LYS A 70 -10.55 -6.35 -4.48
N GLU A 71 -10.36 -6.78 -3.24
CA GLU A 71 -11.02 -6.20 -2.07
C GLU A 71 -10.56 -4.75 -1.77
N TYR A 72 -9.36 -4.38 -2.21
CA TYR A 72 -8.73 -3.11 -1.86
C TYR A 72 -8.49 -2.18 -3.05
N THR A 73 -8.68 -2.66 -4.28
CA THR A 73 -8.57 -1.85 -5.49
C THR A 73 -9.61 -0.72 -5.51
N GLY A 74 -9.14 0.52 -5.67
CA GLY A 74 -9.96 1.71 -5.94
C GLY A 74 -9.74 2.21 -7.37
N ARG A 75 -10.74 2.91 -7.94
CA ARG A 75 -10.70 3.42 -9.33
C ARG A 75 -9.66 4.53 -9.59
N ALA A 76 -8.85 4.91 -8.61
CA ALA A 76 -8.02 6.12 -8.66
C ALA A 76 -6.52 5.86 -8.96
N ALA A 77 -6.08 4.61 -9.09
CA ALA A 77 -4.67 4.31 -9.34
C ALA A 77 -4.27 4.59 -10.79
N SER A 78 -3.17 5.32 -10.99
CA SER A 78 -2.63 5.61 -12.33
C SER A 78 -1.69 4.53 -12.86
N ASP A 79 -1.10 3.75 -11.96
CA ASP A 79 -0.11 2.71 -12.25
C ASP A 79 -0.12 1.61 -11.18
N ASN A 80 0.56 0.51 -11.47
CA ASN A 80 0.68 -0.66 -10.61
C ASN A 80 1.26 -0.33 -9.22
N GLU A 81 2.29 0.52 -9.14
CA GLU A 81 2.91 0.89 -7.85
C GLU A 81 1.92 1.60 -6.94
N LYS A 82 1.18 2.59 -7.47
CA LYS A 82 0.13 3.30 -6.72
C LYS A 82 -1.01 2.39 -6.31
N LEU A 83 -1.45 1.50 -7.20
CA LEU A 83 -2.51 0.53 -6.89
C LEU A 83 -2.10 -0.36 -5.70
N LEU A 84 -0.89 -0.90 -5.74
CA LEU A 84 -0.35 -1.76 -4.68
C LEU A 84 -0.21 -0.99 -3.38
N HIS A 85 0.38 0.20 -3.42
CA HIS A 85 0.51 1.06 -2.25
C HIS A 85 -0.86 1.32 -1.61
N GLU A 86 -1.84 1.80 -2.38
CA GLU A 86 -3.20 2.05 -1.89
C GLU A 86 -3.83 0.78 -1.31
N SER A 87 -3.73 -0.35 -2.01
CA SER A 87 -4.33 -1.62 -1.58
C SER A 87 -3.74 -2.11 -0.25
N ILE A 88 -2.42 -2.01 -0.08
CA ILE A 88 -1.71 -2.43 1.13
C ILE A 88 -2.09 -1.54 2.32
N PHE A 89 -2.10 -0.22 2.16
CA PHE A 89 -2.46 0.68 3.26
C PHE A 89 -3.95 0.61 3.62
N ARG A 90 -4.84 0.29 2.66
CA ARG A 90 -6.24 -0.03 2.97
C ARG A 90 -6.37 -1.33 3.76
N CYS A 91 -5.59 -2.37 3.43
CA CYS A 91 -5.53 -3.61 4.20
C CYS A 91 -5.08 -3.34 5.64
N VAL A 92 -4.01 -2.56 5.83
CA VAL A 92 -3.55 -2.12 7.15
C VAL A 92 -4.68 -1.40 7.90
N LYS A 93 -5.29 -0.37 7.31
CA LYS A 93 -6.40 0.39 7.92
C LYS A 93 -7.53 -0.52 8.36
N ARG A 94 -7.90 -1.51 7.56
CA ARG A 94 -8.99 -2.44 7.89
C ARG A 94 -8.63 -3.41 9.01
N LYS A 95 -7.39 -3.90 9.07
CA LYS A 95 -6.96 -4.84 10.12
C LYS A 95 -6.65 -4.14 11.45
N THR A 96 -6.17 -2.90 11.42
CA THR A 96 -5.82 -2.14 12.63
C THR A 96 -6.93 -1.19 13.09
N ASP A 97 -7.96 -0.99 12.28
CA ASP A 97 -8.99 0.05 12.42
C ASP A 97 -8.41 1.47 12.56
N LYS A 98 -7.20 1.68 12.00
CA LYS A 98 -6.43 2.93 12.10
C LYS A 98 -5.80 3.32 10.78
N LYS A 99 -5.93 4.58 10.39
CA LYS A 99 -5.14 5.15 9.29
C LYS A 99 -3.66 5.12 9.66
N TRP A 100 -2.79 5.14 8.65
CA TRP A 100 -1.34 5.09 8.88
C TRP A 100 -0.84 6.17 9.86
N SER A 101 -1.33 7.41 9.73
CA SER A 101 -0.99 8.55 10.61
C SER A 101 -1.54 8.46 12.04
N GLU A 102 -2.46 7.53 12.31
CA GLU A 102 -3.11 7.36 13.61
C GLU A 102 -2.33 6.46 14.56
N HIS A 103 -1.38 5.65 14.05
CA HIS A 103 -0.41 4.93 14.86
C HIS A 103 0.51 5.92 15.59
N LYS A 104 0.79 5.68 16.87
CA LYS A 104 1.50 6.60 17.77
C LYS A 104 2.74 5.98 18.38
N THR A 105 2.76 4.66 18.52
CA THR A 105 3.83 3.91 19.20
C THR A 105 4.60 3.04 18.21
N GLU A 106 5.81 2.65 18.57
CA GLU A 106 6.65 1.80 17.70
C GLU A 106 6.01 0.42 17.51
N GLU A 107 5.40 -0.13 18.56
CA GLU A 107 4.71 -1.42 18.53
C GLU A 107 3.51 -1.40 17.58
N GLU A 108 2.76 -0.29 17.57
CA GLU A 108 1.66 -0.08 16.62
C GLU A 108 2.16 0.00 15.17
N PHE A 109 3.29 0.68 14.93
CA PHE A 109 3.88 0.73 13.59
C PHE A 109 4.44 -0.62 13.15
N GLU A 110 5.13 -1.36 14.02
CA GLU A 110 5.65 -2.69 13.69
C GLU A 110 4.51 -3.69 13.42
N ALA A 111 3.42 -3.65 14.19
CA ALA A 111 2.24 -4.46 13.90
C ALA A 111 1.62 -4.11 12.53
N ALA A 112 1.54 -2.82 12.20
CA ALA A 112 1.05 -2.36 10.91
C ALA A 112 1.98 -2.76 9.74
N VAL A 113 3.30 -2.69 9.94
CA VAL A 113 4.31 -3.14 8.98
C VAL A 113 4.22 -4.64 8.75
N GLN A 114 4.02 -5.43 9.81
CA GLN A 114 3.85 -6.87 9.70
C GLN A 114 2.63 -7.23 8.83
N ILE A 115 1.48 -6.58 9.08
CA ILE A 115 0.27 -6.73 8.25
C ILE A 115 0.55 -6.36 6.78
N ALA A 116 1.28 -5.27 6.55
CA ALA A 116 1.62 -4.83 5.22
C ALA A 116 2.50 -5.87 4.50
N PHE A 117 3.51 -6.43 5.18
CA PHE A 117 4.39 -7.44 4.59
C PHE A 117 3.68 -8.76 4.31
N GLU A 118 2.77 -9.21 5.18
CA GLU A 118 1.92 -10.37 4.89
C GLU A 118 1.14 -10.17 3.60
N LYS A 119 0.54 -8.98 3.42
CA LYS A 119 -0.22 -8.68 2.21
C LYS A 119 0.66 -8.59 0.97
N ILE A 120 1.85 -8.01 1.10
CA ILE A 120 2.84 -7.95 0.02
C ILE A 120 3.27 -9.35 -0.42
N GLU A 121 3.45 -10.27 0.52
CA GLU A 121 3.87 -11.64 0.20
C GLU A 121 2.74 -12.43 -0.50
N GLU A 122 1.49 -12.25 -0.07
CA GLU A 122 0.32 -12.79 -0.77
C GLU A 122 0.28 -12.34 -2.23
N VAL A 123 0.45 -11.03 -2.48
CA VAL A 123 0.50 -10.47 -3.83
C VAL A 123 1.69 -11.00 -4.63
N ARG A 124 2.86 -11.12 -3.99
CA ARG A 124 4.09 -11.64 -4.62
C ARG A 124 3.89 -13.06 -5.12
N GLU A 125 3.32 -13.93 -4.30
CA GLU A 125 3.10 -15.33 -4.67
C GLU A 125 2.07 -15.46 -5.79
N GLU A 126 1.01 -14.65 -5.78
CA GLU A 126 0.03 -14.63 -6.87
C GLU A 126 0.64 -14.12 -8.19
N LEU A 127 1.49 -13.10 -8.14
CA LEU A 127 2.25 -12.61 -9.29
C LEU A 127 3.18 -13.68 -9.87
N LYS A 128 3.91 -14.40 -9.01
CA LYS A 128 4.78 -15.50 -9.44
C LYS A 128 3.96 -16.64 -10.06
N ALA A 129 2.83 -17.01 -9.46
CA ALA A 129 1.93 -18.03 -9.99
C ALA A 129 1.40 -17.64 -11.37
N ARG A 130 0.94 -16.39 -11.52
CA ARG A 130 0.45 -15.84 -12.80
C ARG A 130 1.51 -15.87 -13.90
N ARG A 131 2.77 -15.54 -13.57
CA ARG A 131 3.89 -15.66 -14.54
C ARG A 131 4.11 -17.11 -14.99
N LYS A 132 4.08 -18.07 -14.06
CA LYS A 132 4.21 -19.50 -14.39
C LYS A 132 3.08 -19.99 -15.31
N THR A 133 1.85 -19.57 -15.05
CA THR A 133 0.68 -19.97 -15.85
C THR A 133 0.69 -19.35 -17.25
N ASN A 134 1.18 -18.12 -17.39
CA ASN A 134 1.24 -17.42 -18.67
C ASN A 134 2.45 -17.80 -19.55
N GLY A 135 3.27 -18.77 -19.14
CA GLY A 135 4.31 -19.37 -19.99
C GLY A 135 5.46 -18.42 -20.36
N PHE A 136 5.89 -17.55 -19.44
CA PHE A 136 7.12 -16.74 -19.58
C PHE A 136 8.29 -17.33 -18.81
#